data_AF-A0A8J8JXE3-F1
#
_entry.id   AF-A0A8J8JXE3-F1
#
_cell.length_a   1.000
_cell.length_b   1.000
_cell.length_c   1.000
_cell.angle_alpha   90.00
_cell.angle_beta   90.00
_cell.angle_gamma   90.00
#
_symmetry.space_group_name_H-M   'P 1'
#
loop_
_entity.id
_entity.type
_entity.pdbx_description
1 polymer ?
#
loop_
_entity_poly.entity_id
_entity_poly.type
_entity_poly.pdbx_seq_one_letter_code
_entity_poly.pdbx_strand_id
1 'polypeptide(L)'
;ANLKLHKDQDSHQLAANLRRVFSGIVAGNVKDQGIRAIEQHGLFKISGDSDIMESVDQLLKAFVSQHRMKLPSHTAYRPCYQIVK
;
A
#
# COMPACT_ATOMS: atom_id res chain seq x y z
N ALA A 1 5.86 -9.98 2.91
CA ALA A 1 6.84 -9.06 3.53
C ALA A 1 8.21 -9.42 2.98
N ASN A 2 9.00 -8.47 2.48
CA ASN A 2 10.42 -8.56 2.00
C ASN A 2 10.76 -7.52 0.90
N LEU A 3 9.94 -6.48 0.72
CA LEU A 3 10.26 -5.43 -0.25
C LEU A 3 11.36 -4.54 0.32
N LYS A 4 12.46 -4.37 -0.42
CA LYS A 4 13.53 -3.45 -0.07
C LYS A 4 13.09 -2.03 -0.41
N LEU A 5 12.60 -1.31 0.59
CA LEU A 5 12.10 0.06 0.46
C LEU A 5 13.05 1.02 1.17
N HIS A 6 14.31 1.03 0.75
CA HIS A 6 15.36 1.92 1.24
C HIS A 6 16.11 2.59 0.09
N LYS A 7 16.79 3.71 0.36
CA LYS A 7 17.53 4.47 -0.66
C LYS A 7 18.90 3.86 -1.01
N ASP A 8 19.43 2.98 -0.16
CA ASP A 8 20.70 2.29 -0.36
C ASP A 8 20.60 1.12 -1.36
N GLN A 9 20.11 1.41 -2.57
CA GLN A 9 20.00 0.48 -3.71
C GLN A 9 19.87 1.30 -5.01
N ASP A 10 20.02 0.67 -6.17
CA ASP A 10 19.79 1.37 -7.43
C ASP A 10 18.35 1.89 -7.52
N SER A 11 18.18 3.09 -8.07
CA SER A 11 16.88 3.77 -8.17
C SER A 11 15.81 2.93 -8.88
N HIS A 12 16.18 2.19 -9.92
CA HIS A 12 15.29 1.31 -10.65
C HIS A 12 14.81 0.11 -9.80
N GLN A 13 15.63 -0.38 -8.87
CA GLN A 13 15.24 -1.46 -7.94
C GLN A 13 14.23 -0.95 -6.91
N LEU A 14 14.47 0.23 -6.35
CA LEU A 14 13.50 0.87 -5.45
C LEU A 14 12.17 1.12 -6.17
N ALA A 15 12.19 1.64 -7.40
CA ALA A 15 11.00 1.83 -8.22
C ALA A 15 10.24 0.51 -8.46
N ALA A 16 10.96 -0.58 -8.77
CA ALA A 16 10.35 -1.90 -8.94
C ALA A 16 9.68 -2.42 -7.66
N ASN A 17 10.27 -2.16 -6.50
CA ASN A 17 9.68 -2.53 -5.20
C ASN A 17 8.48 -1.64 -4.85
N LEU A 18 8.53 -0.34 -5.10
CA LEU A 18 7.38 0.56 -4.96
C LEU A 18 6.21 0.13 -5.87
N ARG A 19 6.50 -0.26 -7.12
CA ARG A 19 5.48 -0.84 -8.01
C ARG A 19 4.83 -2.09 -7.42
N ARG A 20 5.60 -2.96 -6.76
CA ARG A 20 5.06 -4.14 -6.06
C ARG A 20 4.17 -3.74 -4.87
N VAL A 21 4.53 -2.69 -4.11
CA VAL A 21 3.68 -2.15 -3.03
C VAL A 21 2.31 -1.76 -3.57
N PHE A 22 2.25 -0.90 -4.59
CA PHE A 22 0.97 -0.46 -5.17
C PHE A 22 0.18 -1.62 -5.78
N SER A 23 0.85 -2.57 -6.45
CA SER A 23 0.19 -3.78 -6.96
C SER A 23 -0.44 -4.61 -5.84
N GLY A 24 0.20 -4.69 -4.66
CA GLY A 24 -0.33 -5.39 -3.50
C GLY A 24 -1.57 -4.68 -2.93
N ILE A 25 -1.54 -3.34 -2.84
CA ILE A 25 -2.68 -2.54 -2.39
C ILE A 25 -3.88 -2.71 -3.33
N VAL A 26 -3.66 -2.67 -4.66
CA VAL A 26 -4.71 -2.94 -5.64
C VAL A 26 -5.26 -4.35 -5.45
N ALA A 27 -4.39 -5.36 -5.29
CA ALA A 27 -4.84 -6.73 -5.05
C ALA A 27 -5.69 -6.85 -3.78
N GLY A 28 -5.27 -6.26 -2.67
CA GLY A 28 -6.01 -6.26 -1.40
C GLY A 28 -7.33 -5.50 -1.44
N ASN A 29 -7.50 -4.55 -2.37
CA ASN A 29 -8.73 -3.77 -2.48
C ASN A 29 -9.79 -4.41 -3.38
N VAL A 30 -9.40 -5.12 -4.45
CA VAL A 30 -10.37 -5.55 -5.49
C VAL A 30 -10.25 -7.01 -5.92
N LYS A 31 -9.14 -7.71 -5.62
CA LYS A 31 -8.97 -9.10 -6.04
C LYS A 31 -9.39 -10.03 -4.90
N ASP A 32 -10.23 -11.00 -5.20
CA ASP A 32 -10.76 -11.98 -4.23
C ASP A 32 -9.65 -12.62 -3.37
N GLN A 33 -8.59 -13.12 -4.00
CA GLN A 33 -7.43 -13.69 -3.27
C GLN A 33 -6.76 -12.68 -2.34
N GLY A 34 -6.66 -11.41 -2.75
CA GLY A 34 -6.06 -10.36 -1.95
C GLY A 34 -6.95 -9.98 -0.75
N ILE A 35 -8.26 -9.87 -0.97
CA ILE A 35 -9.24 -9.58 0.08
C ILE A 35 -9.23 -10.69 1.14
N ARG A 36 -9.28 -11.97 0.72
CA ARG A 36 -9.21 -13.11 1.65
C ARG A 36 -7.91 -13.13 2.45
N ALA A 37 -6.78 -12.79 1.83
CA ALA A 37 -5.51 -12.71 2.55
C ALA A 37 -5.54 -11.64 3.66
N ILE A 38 -6.22 -10.52 3.43
CA ILE A 38 -6.42 -9.48 4.45
C ILE A 38 -7.35 -9.95 5.57
N GLU A 39 -8.43 -10.66 5.24
CA GLU A 39 -9.36 -11.20 6.24
C GLU A 39 -8.67 -12.26 7.12
N GLN A 40 -7.80 -13.08 6.54
CA GLN A 40 -7.13 -14.18 7.24
C GLN A 40 -5.89 -13.74 8.04
N HIS A 41 -5.12 -12.79 7.50
CA HIS A 41 -3.81 -12.41 8.06
C HIS A 41 -3.72 -10.97 8.55
N GLY A 42 -4.78 -10.19 8.37
CA GLY A 42 -4.80 -8.77 8.67
C GLY A 42 -4.17 -7.90 7.58
N LEU A 43 -3.95 -6.62 7.90
CA LEU A 43 -3.48 -5.61 6.95
C LEU A 43 -2.08 -5.91 6.41
N PHE A 44 -1.84 -5.55 5.14
CA PHE A 44 -0.48 -5.55 4.60
C PHE A 44 0.38 -4.49 5.29
N LYS A 45 1.31 -4.95 6.13
CA LYS A 45 2.32 -4.08 6.74
C LYS A 45 3.40 -3.74 5.71
N ILE A 46 3.58 -2.46 5.44
CA ILE A 46 4.59 -1.92 4.52
C ILE A 46 5.59 -1.14 5.36
N SER A 47 6.86 -1.53 5.29
CA SER A 47 7.95 -0.95 6.08
C SER A 47 9.17 -0.69 5.19
N GLY A 48 9.96 0.32 5.54
CA GLY A 48 11.13 0.78 4.80
C GLY A 48 11.77 1.97 5.49
N ASP A 49 12.61 2.72 4.77
CA ASP A 49 13.17 3.98 5.26
C ASP A 49 12.04 4.96 5.61
N SER A 50 12.20 5.67 6.72
CA SER A 50 11.15 6.54 7.30
C SER A 50 10.67 7.60 6.32
N ASP A 51 11.57 8.22 5.55
CA ASP A 51 11.24 9.28 4.60
C ASP A 51 10.46 8.76 3.37
N ILE A 52 10.78 7.54 2.91
CA ILE A 52 10.01 6.85 1.86
C ILE A 52 8.63 6.48 2.41
N MET A 53 8.55 5.89 3.62
CA MET A 53 7.28 5.49 4.22
C MET A 53 6.37 6.69 4.49
N GLU A 54 6.91 7.82 4.92
CA GLU A 54 6.15 9.06 5.08
C GLU A 54 5.60 9.58 3.75
N SER A 55 6.41 9.59 2.69
CA SER A 55 5.96 9.99 1.35
C SER A 55 4.86 9.08 0.81
N VAL A 56 4.99 7.76 1.00
CA VAL A 56 3.98 6.78 0.59
C VAL A 56 2.69 6.94 1.40
N ASP A 57 2.78 7.14 2.72
CA ASP A 57 1.62 7.37 3.59
C ASP A 57 0.85 8.63 3.18
N GLN A 58 1.55 9.74 2.92
CA GLN A 58 0.95 10.98 2.45
C GLN A 58 0.23 10.79 1.12
N LEU A 59 0.87 10.13 0.15
CA LEU A 59 0.28 9.87 -1.17
C LEU A 59 -0.98 9.01 -1.07
N LEU A 60 -0.94 7.94 -0.29
CA LEU A 60 -2.08 7.04 -0.13
C LEU A 60 -3.24 7.71 0.62
N LYS A 61 -2.96 8.53 1.65
CA LYS A 61 -3.96 9.37 2.31
C LYS A 61 -4.62 10.35 1.34
N ALA A 62 -3.85 10.95 0.44
CA ALA A 62 -4.40 11.82 -0.61
C ALA A 62 -5.32 11.04 -1.57
N PHE A 63 -5.01 9.79 -1.92
CA PHE A 63 -5.92 8.98 -2.72
C PHE A 63 -7.22 8.64 -2.00
N VAL A 64 -7.18 8.42 -0.68
CA VAL A 64 -8.38 8.19 0.13
C VAL A 64 -9.23 9.46 0.19
N SER A 65 -8.64 10.62 0.47
CA SER A 65 -9.37 11.89 0.58
C SER A 65 -9.97 12.34 -0.76
N GLN A 66 -9.32 12.02 -1.87
CA GLN A 66 -9.80 12.28 -3.23
C GLN A 66 -10.76 11.20 -3.76
N HIS A 67 -11.20 10.25 -2.91
CA HIS A 67 -12.11 9.16 -3.27
C HIS A 67 -11.61 8.29 -4.45
N ARG A 68 -10.30 8.09 -4.57
CA ARG A 68 -9.67 7.30 -5.65
C ARG A 68 -9.49 5.82 -5.32
N MET A 69 -9.78 5.41 -4.09
CA MET A 69 -9.55 4.04 -3.61
C MET A 69 -10.77 3.13 -3.72
N LYS A 70 -11.96 3.70 -3.89
CA LYS A 70 -13.24 2.99 -3.97
C LYS A 70 -14.25 3.85 -4.73
N LEU A 71 -15.10 3.23 -5.54
CA LEU A 71 -16.22 3.92 -6.17
C LEU A 71 -17.16 4.53 -5.11
N PRO A 72 -17.85 5.64 -5.43
CA PRO A 72 -18.84 6.25 -4.53
C PRO A 72 -19.81 5.19 -4.00
N SER A 73 -19.92 5.10 -2.67
CA SER A 73 -20.81 4.14 -2.01
C SER A 73 -21.17 4.66 -0.61
N HIS A 74 -22.20 4.07 0.01
CA HIS A 74 -22.63 4.42 1.37
C HIS A 74 -21.63 4.04 2.48
N THR A 75 -20.52 3.38 2.14
CA THR A 75 -19.52 2.90 3.10
C THR A 75 -18.15 3.49 2.80
N ALA A 76 -17.51 4.06 3.83
CA ALA A 76 -16.15 4.58 3.74
C ALA A 76 -15.15 3.51 3.31
N TYR A 77 -14.09 3.93 2.61
CA TYR A 77 -12.97 3.05 2.27
C TYR A 77 -12.21 2.64 3.56
N ARG A 78 -11.96 1.35 3.70
CA ARG A 78 -11.10 0.79 4.76
C ARG A 78 -9.78 0.34 4.11
N PRO A 79 -8.63 0.91 4.51
CA PRO A 79 -7.33 0.49 3.98
C PRO A 79 -7.08 -1.00 4.15
N CYS A 80 -6.52 -1.64 3.11
CA CYS A 80 -6.00 -3.02 3.16
C CYS A 80 -4.51 -3.06 3.59
N TYR A 81 -3.95 -1.92 3.98
CA TYR A 81 -2.54 -1.76 4.29
C TYR A 81 -2.35 -0.96 5.58
N GLN A 82 -1.16 -1.09 6.16
CA GLN A 82 -0.66 -0.28 7.27
C GLN A 82 0.78 0.13 6.95
N ILE A 83 1.05 1.44 6.91
CA ILE A 83 2.42 1.95 6.83
C ILE A 83 3.05 1.86 8.21
N VAL A 84 4.18 1.16 8.31
CA VAL A 84 5.00 1.07 9.52
C VAL A 84 6.13 2.08 9.35
N LYS A 85 6.13 3.10 10.23
CA LYS A 85 7.14 4.16 10.28
C LYS A 85 8.18 3.82 11.34
#